data_AF-A0A1X0T6T9-F1
#
_entry.id   AF-A0A1X0T6T9-F1
#
_cell.length_a   1.000
_cell.length_b   1.000
_cell.length_c   1.000
_cell.angle_alpha   90.00
_cell.angle_beta   90.00
_cell.angle_gamma   90.00
#
_symmetry.space_group_name_H-M   'P 1'
#
loop_
_entity.id
_entity.type
_entity.pdbx_description
1 polymer ?
#
loop_
_entity_poly.entity_id
_entity_poly.type
_entity_poly.pdbx_seq_one_letter_code
_entity_poly.pdbx_strand_id
1 'polypeptide(L)'
;MQTAFTADQLQQPDVAHSEQIIRKCVHCGFCTATCPTYVTLGNELDSPRGRIYLIKEMLENDRPADDKVVTHIDRCLSCLACMTTCPSGVNYMHLVDHARAHIERTYKRPFADRMIRTILAMTLPYPARFRASLTLARLGRPFAGLFDAVKPLKPLAA
;
A
#
# COMPACT_ATOMS: atom_id res chain seq x y z
N MET A 1 12.60 12.50 -13.54
CA MET A 1 13.33 11.24 -13.27
C MET A 1 13.48 10.47 -14.58
N GLN A 2 14.63 9.86 -14.86
CA GLN A 2 14.78 9.01 -16.03
C GLN A 2 14.01 7.71 -15.83
N THR A 3 13.33 7.23 -16.87
CA THR A 3 12.66 5.93 -16.90
C THR A 3 13.19 5.08 -18.05
N ALA A 4 13.08 3.75 -17.92
CA ALA A 4 13.60 2.76 -18.87
C ALA A 4 12.53 1.73 -19.27
N PHE A 5 11.30 2.17 -19.52
CA PHE A 5 10.23 1.31 -20.05
C PHE A 5 10.45 1.01 -21.53
N THR A 6 10.15 -0.22 -21.93
CA THR A 6 10.16 -0.65 -23.33
C THR A 6 8.95 -0.09 -24.11
N ALA A 7 9.06 -0.02 -25.43
CA ALA A 7 7.96 0.46 -26.28
C ALA A 7 6.70 -0.42 -26.14
N ASP A 8 6.87 -1.73 -25.95
CA ASP A 8 5.78 -2.69 -25.78
C ASP A 8 5.06 -2.49 -24.44
N GLN A 9 5.80 -2.26 -23.35
CA GLN A 9 5.22 -1.93 -22.04
C GLN A 9 4.36 -0.65 -22.10
N LEU A 10 4.80 0.35 -22.86
CA LEU A 10 4.08 1.62 -23.01
C LEU A 10 2.81 1.52 -23.86
N GLN A 11 2.54 0.38 -24.51
CA GLN A 11 1.23 0.14 -25.13
C GLN A 11 0.14 -0.11 -24.09
N GLN A 12 0.51 -0.52 -22.87
CA GLN A 12 -0.44 -0.68 -21.77
C GLN A 12 -0.79 0.69 -21.15
N PRO A 13 -2.08 1.09 -21.13
CA PRO A 13 -2.47 2.43 -20.67
C PRO A 13 -2.02 2.75 -19.24
N ASP A 14 -2.12 1.79 -18.32
CA ASP A 14 -1.77 1.96 -16.90
C ASP A 14 -0.26 2.20 -16.71
N VAL A 15 0.57 1.49 -17.49
CA VAL A 15 2.03 1.62 -17.47
C VAL A 15 2.44 2.95 -18.08
N ALA A 16 1.88 3.31 -19.23
CA ALA A 16 2.14 4.61 -19.87
C ALA A 16 1.76 5.79 -18.97
N HIS A 17 0.61 5.70 -18.28
CA HIS A 17 0.20 6.74 -17.34
C HIS A 17 1.14 6.83 -16.13
N SER A 18 1.55 5.69 -15.59
CA SER A 18 2.50 5.62 -14.47
C SER A 18 3.87 6.20 -14.84
N GLU A 19 4.34 5.91 -16.05
CA GLU A 19 5.59 6.43 -16.59
C GLU A 19 5.60 7.97 -16.64
N GLN A 20 4.51 8.57 -17.14
CA GLN A 20 4.33 10.02 -17.15
C GLN A 20 4.37 10.63 -15.74
N ILE A 21 3.76 9.94 -14.76
CA ILE A 21 3.78 10.39 -13.35
C ILE A 21 5.21 10.28 -12.77
N ILE A 22 5.89 9.16 -12.98
CA ILE A 22 7.25 8.92 -12.47
C ILE A 22 8.22 9.96 -13.03
N ARG A 23 8.13 10.27 -14.34
CA ARG A 23 9.02 11.25 -14.98
C ARG A 23 8.95 12.64 -14.34
N LYS A 24 7.80 13.05 -13.81
CA LYS A 24 7.63 14.34 -13.12
C LYS A 24 8.43 14.43 -11.82
N CYS A 25 8.77 13.32 -11.18
CA CYS A 25 9.56 13.36 -9.95
C CYS A 25 10.98 13.90 -10.23
N VAL A 26 11.37 14.98 -9.56
CA VAL A 26 12.71 15.57 -9.65
C VAL A 26 13.60 15.27 -8.43
N HIS A 27 13.15 14.36 -7.57
CA HIS A 27 13.86 13.97 -6.33
C HIS A 27 14.13 15.12 -5.33
N CYS A 28 13.38 16.22 -5.37
CA CYS A 28 13.57 17.38 -4.48
C CYS A 28 13.37 17.11 -2.98
N GLY A 29 12.58 16.09 -2.61
CA GLY A 29 12.39 15.68 -1.22
C GLY A 29 11.31 16.42 -0.42
N PHE A 30 10.61 17.43 -0.97
CA PHE A 30 9.53 18.13 -0.24
C PHE A 30 8.45 17.20 0.34
N CYS A 31 8.17 16.09 -0.35
CA CYS A 31 7.21 15.09 0.09
C CYS A 31 7.62 14.34 1.37
N THR A 32 8.90 14.34 1.77
CA THR A 32 9.36 13.54 2.93
C THR A 32 8.91 14.17 4.23
N ALA A 33 9.03 15.51 4.36
CA ALA A 33 8.66 16.25 5.57
C ALA A 33 7.15 16.17 5.91
N THR A 34 6.29 15.95 4.91
CA THR A 34 4.83 15.84 5.11
C THR A 34 4.34 14.39 5.24
N CYS A 35 5.18 13.40 4.91
CA CYS A 35 4.75 12.01 4.92
C CYS A 35 4.81 11.45 6.35
N PRO A 36 3.67 11.10 6.97
CA PRO A 36 3.66 10.66 8.36
C PRO A 36 4.48 9.37 8.57
N THR A 37 4.42 8.44 7.62
CA THR A 37 5.17 7.17 7.73
C THR A 37 6.67 7.40 7.72
N TYR A 38 7.16 8.33 6.90
CA TYR A 38 8.57 8.68 6.87
C TYR A 38 9.00 9.41 8.14
N VAL A 39 8.23 10.40 8.57
CA VAL A 39 8.55 11.18 9.78
C VAL A 39 8.59 10.30 11.03
N THR A 40 7.72 9.28 11.12
CA THR A 40 7.70 8.35 12.25
C THR A 40 8.81 7.29 12.16
N LEU A 41 9.04 6.71 10.98
CA LEU A 41 9.94 5.55 10.84
C LEU A 41 11.38 5.94 10.45
N GLY A 42 11.61 7.13 9.92
CA GLY A 42 12.90 7.60 9.44
C GLY A 42 13.49 6.84 8.24
N ASN A 43 12.74 5.90 7.66
CA ASN A 43 13.20 5.07 6.55
C ASN A 43 12.85 5.73 5.21
N GLU A 44 13.86 6.06 4.40
CA GLU A 44 13.66 6.68 3.07
C GLU A 44 12.80 5.83 2.13
N LEU A 45 12.81 4.50 2.26
CA LEU A 45 11.93 3.62 1.48
C LEU A 45 10.44 3.78 1.83
N ASP A 46 10.15 4.27 3.04
CA ASP A 46 8.80 4.64 3.49
C ASP A 46 8.45 6.11 3.17
N SER A 47 9.35 6.84 2.50
CA SER A 47 9.07 8.18 1.96
C SER A 47 8.30 8.09 0.65
N PRO A 48 7.47 9.10 0.28
CA PRO A 48 6.74 9.08 -1.00
C PRO A 48 7.69 9.00 -2.20
N ARG A 49 8.85 9.68 -2.12
CA ARG A 49 9.90 9.62 -3.13
C ARG A 49 10.55 8.24 -3.20
N GLY A 50 10.87 7.64 -2.04
CA GLY A 50 11.41 6.28 -1.99
C GLY A 50 10.44 5.26 -2.58
N ARG A 51 9.15 5.38 -2.26
CA ARG A 51 8.10 4.53 -2.87
C ARG A 51 7.98 4.73 -4.38
N ILE A 52 8.05 5.95 -4.89
CA ILE A 52 8.08 6.20 -6.35
C ILE A 52 9.24 5.44 -6.99
N TYR A 53 10.41 5.42 -6.35
CA TYR A 53 11.57 4.67 -6.85
C TYR A 53 11.32 3.16 -6.86
N LEU A 54 10.78 2.60 -5.76
CA LEU A 54 10.43 1.18 -5.68
C LEU A 54 9.38 0.78 -6.74
N ILE A 55 8.36 1.62 -6.94
CA ILE A 55 7.30 1.40 -7.93
C ILE A 55 7.88 1.45 -9.34
N LYS A 56 8.72 2.44 -9.65
CA LYS A 56 9.42 2.53 -10.94
C LYS A 56 10.20 1.25 -11.22
N GLU A 57 11.08 0.83 -10.30
CA GLU A 57 11.93 -0.34 -10.51
C GLU A 57 11.10 -1.63 -10.65
N MET A 58 10.00 -1.74 -9.91
CA MET A 58 9.07 -2.87 -10.02
C MET A 58 8.40 -2.94 -11.40
N LEU A 59 7.89 -1.80 -11.89
CA LEU A 59 7.15 -1.72 -13.15
C LEU A 59 8.07 -1.78 -14.38
N GLU A 60 9.24 -1.13 -14.36
CA GLU A 60 10.18 -1.15 -15.49
C GLU A 60 10.68 -2.56 -15.80
N ASN A 61 10.97 -3.34 -14.76
CA ASN A 61 11.50 -4.69 -14.92
C ASN A 61 10.39 -5.76 -15.04
N ASP A 62 9.11 -5.35 -15.06
CA ASP A 62 7.94 -6.24 -14.99
C ASP A 62 8.12 -7.39 -13.98
N ARG A 63 8.71 -7.07 -12.83
CA ARG A 63 9.10 -8.08 -11.85
C ARG A 63 7.98 -8.31 -10.85
N PRO A 64 7.80 -9.54 -10.35
CA PRO A 64 6.97 -9.77 -9.18
C PRO A 64 7.43 -8.90 -8.01
N ALA A 65 6.48 -8.37 -7.25
CA ALA A 65 6.83 -7.60 -6.06
C ALA A 65 7.51 -8.51 -5.02
N ASP A 66 8.60 -8.05 -4.43
CA ASP A 66 9.25 -8.73 -3.30
C ASP A 66 8.69 -8.24 -1.95
N ASP A 67 9.05 -8.93 -0.87
CA ASP A 67 8.55 -8.64 0.47
C ASP A 67 8.90 -7.21 0.95
N LYS A 68 10.04 -6.67 0.52
CA LYS A 68 10.48 -5.31 0.89
C LYS A 68 9.62 -4.26 0.18
N VAL A 69 9.42 -4.42 -1.13
CA VAL A 69 8.56 -3.56 -1.95
C VAL A 69 7.14 -3.55 -1.39
N VAL A 70 6.59 -4.73 -1.10
CA VAL A 70 5.25 -4.87 -0.51
C VAL A 70 5.17 -4.18 0.84
N THR A 71 6.14 -4.42 1.73
CA THR A 71 6.17 -3.79 3.06
C THR A 71 6.13 -2.26 2.98
N HIS A 72 6.97 -1.66 2.13
CA HIS A 72 7.06 -0.21 2.03
C HIS A 72 5.84 0.41 1.35
N ILE A 73 5.27 -0.23 0.33
CA ILE A 73 4.07 0.25 -0.36
C ILE A 73 2.83 0.09 0.53
N ASP A 74 2.67 -1.03 1.24
CA ASP A 74 1.53 -1.28 2.11
C ASP A 74 1.52 -0.38 3.36
N ARG A 75 2.69 0.12 3.79
CA ARG A 75 2.78 1.16 4.84
C ARG A 75 2.21 2.51 4.40
N CYS A 76 1.98 2.75 3.11
CA CYS A 76 1.39 3.99 2.64
C CYS A 76 -0.06 4.11 3.14
N LEU A 77 -0.33 5.12 3.96
CA LEU A 77 -1.68 5.39 4.50
C LEU A 77 -2.66 5.98 3.47
N SER A 78 -2.21 6.26 2.24
CA SER A 78 -3.01 6.95 1.22
C SER A 78 -3.61 8.29 1.69
N CYS A 79 -2.91 9.03 2.55
CA CYS A 79 -3.36 10.35 3.03
C CYS A 79 -3.16 11.49 2.03
N LEU A 80 -2.39 11.25 0.95
CA LEU A 80 -2.15 12.17 -0.18
C LEU A 80 -1.47 13.52 0.15
N ALA A 81 -1.00 13.74 1.38
CA ALA A 81 -0.27 14.96 1.76
C ALA A 81 0.96 15.23 0.86
N CYS A 82 1.59 14.17 0.35
CA CYS A 82 2.70 14.26 -0.59
C CYS A 82 2.35 14.94 -1.92
N MET A 83 1.09 14.89 -2.37
CA MET A 83 0.65 15.51 -3.62
C MET A 83 0.49 17.02 -3.48
N THR A 84 -0.09 17.47 -2.36
CA THR A 84 -0.34 18.90 -2.11
C THR A 84 0.94 19.70 -1.94
N THR A 85 1.99 19.08 -1.39
CA THR A 85 3.30 19.72 -1.22
C THR A 85 4.21 19.61 -2.46
N CYS A 86 3.88 18.74 -3.42
CA CYS A 86 4.80 18.44 -4.53
C CYS A 86 4.87 19.61 -5.52
N PRO A 87 6.02 20.30 -5.67
CA PRO A 87 6.15 21.40 -6.63
C PRO A 87 6.11 20.90 -8.09
N SER A 88 6.41 19.62 -8.31
CA SER A 88 6.43 19.01 -9.65
C SER A 88 5.09 18.38 -10.06
N GLY A 89 4.06 18.45 -9.21
CA GLY A 89 2.73 17.93 -9.52
C GLY A 89 2.70 16.42 -9.80
N VAL A 90 3.45 15.63 -9.04
CA VAL A 90 3.42 14.16 -9.12
C VAL A 90 2.06 13.67 -8.61
N ASN A 91 1.26 13.03 -9.49
CA ASN A 91 -0.01 12.44 -9.11
C ASN A 91 0.21 11.07 -8.45
N TYR A 92 0.64 11.10 -7.19
CA TYR A 92 1.01 9.89 -6.44
C TYR A 92 -0.15 8.90 -6.28
N MET A 93 -1.40 9.37 -6.21
CA MET A 93 -2.59 8.53 -6.02
C MET A 93 -2.70 7.45 -7.09
N HIS A 94 -2.68 7.83 -8.37
CA HIS A 94 -2.76 6.85 -9.47
C HIS A 94 -1.57 5.91 -9.51
N LEU A 95 -0.38 6.41 -9.18
CA LEU A 95 0.83 5.59 -9.18
C LEU A 95 0.80 4.50 -8.08
N VAL A 96 0.38 4.84 -6.87
CA VAL A 96 0.29 3.85 -5.78
C VAL A 96 -0.84 2.85 -6.01
N ASP A 97 -1.93 3.25 -6.64
CA ASP A 97 -3.04 2.34 -6.99
C ASP A 97 -2.59 1.32 -8.03
N HIS A 98 -1.90 1.75 -9.09
CA HIS A 98 -1.33 0.82 -10.08
C HIS A 98 -0.31 -0.14 -9.43
N ALA A 99 0.55 0.39 -8.56
CA ALA A 99 1.50 -0.45 -7.83
C ALA A 99 0.82 -1.52 -6.96
N ARG A 100 -0.24 -1.16 -6.25
CA ARG A 100 -1.02 -2.11 -5.43
C ARG A 100 -1.73 -3.16 -6.28
N ALA A 101 -2.26 -2.77 -7.43
CA ALA A 101 -2.85 -3.73 -8.38
C ALA A 101 -1.81 -4.72 -8.90
N HIS A 102 -0.59 -4.25 -9.22
CA HIS A 102 0.52 -5.11 -9.61
C HIS A 102 0.94 -6.07 -8.49
N ILE A 103 1.06 -5.57 -7.25
CA ILE A 103 1.36 -6.38 -6.07
C ILE A 103 0.31 -7.48 -5.88
N GLU A 104 -0.97 -7.14 -5.97
CA GLU A 104 -2.03 -8.13 -5.74
C GLU A 104 -2.02 -9.26 -6.79
N ARG A 105 -1.61 -8.95 -8.04
CA ARG A 105 -1.47 -9.95 -9.11
C ARG A 105 -0.22 -10.82 -8.96
N THR A 106 0.88 -10.25 -8.48
CA THR A 106 2.20 -10.90 -8.55
C THR A 106 2.72 -11.45 -7.22
N TYR A 107 2.28 -10.92 -6.08
CA TYR A 107 2.76 -11.30 -4.76
C TYR A 107 1.80 -12.21 -4.01
N LYS A 108 2.31 -13.35 -3.55
CA LYS A 108 1.57 -14.32 -2.75
C LYS A 108 1.66 -13.98 -1.26
N ARG A 109 0.69 -13.22 -0.75
CA ARG A 109 0.57 -12.88 0.69
C ARG A 109 0.47 -14.12 1.60
N PRO A 110 0.90 -14.06 2.87
CA PRO A 110 0.68 -15.12 3.85
C PRO A 110 -0.80 -15.49 3.99
N PHE A 111 -1.09 -16.73 4.37
CA PHE A 111 -2.47 -17.23 4.49
C PHE A 111 -3.31 -16.42 5.48
N ALA A 112 -2.74 -16.05 6.63
CA ALA A 112 -3.41 -15.24 7.65
C ALA A 112 -3.88 -13.88 7.08
N ASP A 113 -3.00 -13.16 6.37
CA ASP A 113 -3.32 -11.88 5.76
C ASP A 113 -4.45 -12.00 4.73
N ARG A 114 -4.41 -13.05 3.90
CA ARG A 114 -5.48 -13.31 2.92
C ARG A 114 -6.81 -13.56 3.61
N MET A 115 -6.82 -14.36 4.68
CA MET A 115 -8.04 -14.63 5.45
C MET A 115 -8.61 -13.33 6.04
N ILE A 116 -7.78 -12.54 6.71
CA ILE A 116 -8.21 -11.27 7.32
C ILE A 116 -8.79 -10.33 6.26
N ARG A 117 -8.07 -10.11 5.14
CA ARG A 117 -8.55 -9.25 4.05
C ARG A 117 -9.87 -9.74 3.46
N THR A 118 -10.02 -11.05 3.27
CA THR A 118 -11.25 -11.64 2.72
C THR A 118 -12.42 -11.46 3.70
N ILE A 119 -12.20 -11.70 5.00
CA ILE A 119 -13.22 -11.47 6.05
C ILE A 119 -13.63 -10.00 6.08
N LEU A 120 -12.67 -9.07 6.07
CA LEU A 120 -12.95 -7.63 6.05
C LEU A 120 -13.75 -7.24 4.79
N ALA A 121 -13.36 -7.72 3.62
CA ALA A 121 -14.07 -7.46 2.36
C ALA A 121 -15.51 -8.02 2.36
N MET A 122 -15.75 -9.15 3.02
CA MET A 122 -17.09 -9.76 3.12
C MET A 122 -17.97 -9.16 4.22
N THR A 123 -17.39 -8.40 5.17
CA THR A 123 -18.10 -7.87 6.35
C THR A 123 -18.29 -6.37 6.30
N LEU A 124 -17.26 -5.58 6.04
CA LEU A 124 -17.30 -4.11 6.09
C LEU A 124 -18.33 -3.48 5.12
N PRO A 125 -18.48 -3.95 3.86
CA PRO A 125 -19.44 -3.36 2.94
C PRO A 125 -20.91 -3.70 3.25
N TYR A 126 -21.17 -4.64 4.15
CA TYR A 126 -22.50 -5.20 4.41
C TYR A 126 -22.97 -4.88 5.85
N PRO A 127 -23.82 -3.86 6.04
CA PRO A 127 -24.14 -3.33 7.38
C PRO A 127 -24.70 -4.38 8.36
N ALA A 128 -25.51 -5.32 7.87
CA ALA A 128 -26.07 -6.39 8.72
C ALA A 128 -24.99 -7.35 9.23
N ARG A 129 -24.03 -7.74 8.38
CA ARG A 129 -22.90 -8.61 8.74
C ARG A 129 -21.97 -7.90 9.72
N PHE A 130 -21.69 -6.62 9.46
CA PHE A 130 -20.89 -5.80 10.35
C PHE A 130 -21.54 -5.66 11.73
N ARG A 131 -22.84 -5.33 11.81
CA ARG A 131 -23.57 -5.28 13.10
C ARG A 131 -23.55 -6.61 13.85
N ALA A 132 -23.80 -7.72 13.15
CA ALA A 132 -23.74 -9.05 13.75
C ALA A 132 -22.34 -9.33 14.32
N SER A 133 -21.27 -8.98 13.59
CA SER A 133 -19.89 -9.14 14.05
C SER A 133 -19.59 -8.32 15.31
N LEU A 134 -20.11 -7.09 15.42
CA LEU A 134 -19.96 -6.26 16.62
C LEU A 134 -20.73 -6.82 17.82
N THR A 135 -21.93 -7.35 17.61
CA THR A 135 -22.70 -8.02 18.68
C THR A 135 -21.99 -9.27 19.17
N LEU A 136 -21.45 -10.07 18.24
CA LEU A 136 -20.64 -11.25 18.56
C LEU A 136 -19.37 -10.87 19.33
N ALA A 137 -18.68 -9.81 18.91
CA ALA A 137 -17.50 -9.29 19.60
C ALA A 137 -17.82 -8.82 21.02
N ARG A 138 -18.97 -8.15 21.24
CA ARG A 138 -19.43 -7.78 22.59
C ARG A 138 -19.69 -8.99 23.48
N LEU A 139 -20.32 -10.03 22.94
CA LEU A 139 -20.58 -11.28 23.66
C LEU A 139 -19.31 -12.09 23.91
N GLY A 140 -18.33 -12.00 23.00
CA GLY A 140 -17.03 -12.66 23.08
C GLY A 140 -15.99 -11.92 23.93
N ARG A 141 -16.26 -10.67 24.34
CA ARG A 141 -15.40 -9.84 25.20
C ARG A 141 -14.82 -10.55 26.44
N PRO A 142 -15.57 -11.38 27.22
CA PRO A 142 -14.99 -12.11 28.35
C PRO A 142 -13.90 -13.12 27.95
N PHE A 143 -13.83 -13.52 26.68
CA PHE A 143 -12.81 -14.43 26.14
C PHE A 143 -11.63 -13.70 25.47
N ALA A 144 -11.54 -12.37 25.57
CA ALA A 144 -10.48 -11.57 24.94
C ALA A 144 -9.07 -12.04 25.33
N GLY A 145 -8.85 -12.43 26.59
CA GLY A 145 -7.55 -12.94 27.06
C GLY A 145 -7.09 -14.25 26.39
N LEU A 146 -7.99 -15.01 25.76
CA LEU A 146 -7.62 -16.19 24.98
C LEU A 146 -7.04 -15.81 23.61
N PHE A 147 -7.47 -14.68 23.03
CA PHE A 147 -6.95 -14.17 21.76
C PHE A 147 -5.56 -13.55 21.92
N ASP A 148 -5.24 -12.98 23.09
CA ASP A 148 -3.90 -12.49 23.43
C ASP A 148 -2.85 -13.61 23.54
N ALA A 149 -3.27 -14.82 23.93
CA ALA A 149 -2.39 -15.98 24.06
C ALA A 149 -1.96 -16.56 22.69
N VAL A 150 -2.68 -16.25 21.61
CA VAL A 150 -2.45 -16.81 20.27
C VAL A 150 -1.77 -15.77 19.38
N LYS A 151 -0.44 -15.91 19.18
CA LYS A 151 0.42 -15.01 18.38
C LYS A 151 -0.20 -14.49 17.06
N PRO A 152 -0.81 -15.31 16.18
CA PRO A 152 -1.39 -14.82 14.92
C PRO A 152 -2.71 -14.04 15.09
N LEU A 153 -3.37 -14.14 16.25
CA LEU A 153 -4.64 -13.44 16.53
C LEU A 153 -4.46 -12.19 17.39
N LYS A 154 -3.24 -11.92 17.88
CA LYS A 154 -2.89 -10.70 18.60
C LYS A 154 -3.35 -9.38 17.94
N PRO A 155 -3.28 -9.18 16.60
CA PRO A 155 -3.80 -7.96 15.99
C PRO A 155 -5.34 -7.83 16.05
N LEU A 156 -6.06 -8.90 16.42
CA LEU A 156 -7.52 -8.89 16.61
C LEU A 156 -7.95 -8.73 18.09
N ALA A 157 -6.99 -8.76 19.02
CA ALA A 157 -7.25 -8.62 20.45
C ALA A 157 -7.23 -7.15 20.94
N ALA A 158 -6.75 -6.22 20.11
CA ALA A 158 -6.65 -4.79 20.40
C ALA A 158 -7.95 -4.02 20.12
#